data_AF-A0A6P8DMN3-F1
#
_entry.id   AF-A0A6P8DMN3-F1
#
_cell.length_a   1.000
_cell.length_b   1.000
_cell.length_c   1.000
_cell.angle_alpha   90.00
_cell.angle_beta   90.00
_cell.angle_gamma   90.00
#
_symmetry.space_group_name_H-M   'P 1'
#
loop_
_entity.id
_entity.type
_entity.pdbx_description
1 polymer ?
#
loop_
_entity_poly.entity_id
_entity_poly.type
_entity_poly.pdbx_seq_one_letter_code
_entity_poly.pdbx_strand_id
1 'polypeptide(L)'
;MDLKAFRYQILYGSIARRVLLRTFAIACAISIIPLLHIYSRGNSLMFAPMGAYHYDGSLPHLRGDQFPGLALIRDRFLVPIWDSIESAYCGEYVNLTKAVVWELTGKNLLDYSGRTLCAGGGSGACVLALRELRFSDASGVNRLPFFSLKQKRLVYELEYEDNSFDFVLSRDLDRVSVPALLVLEIERVLKPGGVGAVLVGLSGSDTSSLIRSASPVSSLLKASSVVHVGYLNDFTLVVFKKKFESVSFFGQFTLPADCPAIANSRPIIDFMEPLVQEKEKPVESKRKFAYLPDLIDISSRKRMVYIDIGAGEHMNSSSLNWFFPSYPVDTKAFNVYFVDHNTSVLLSYVKKPGVTFVYHPDLAGDRDIHNSSTDDHDLDPLPGDEGFDFLAWFKETVRYADFVVLKMNTGESELKFLRDLFVSGAICFVDELFLHCSDPRNRTSMMKGDCMDMFQGLRSIGVFVHQWWGN
;
A
#
# COMPACT_ATOMS: atom_id res chain seq x y z
N MET A 1 10.67 -61.49 -57.20
CA MET A 1 12.07 -61.31 -56.72
C MET A 1 12.00 -60.94 -55.26
N ASP A 2 12.62 -61.77 -54.44
CA ASP A 2 12.51 -61.84 -52.98
C ASP A 2 13.03 -60.61 -52.25
N LEU A 3 12.26 -60.12 -51.29
CA LEU A 3 12.70 -59.23 -50.21
C LEU A 3 13.55 -60.04 -49.22
N LYS A 4 14.84 -60.19 -49.50
CA LYS A 4 15.84 -60.65 -48.53
C LYS A 4 17.09 -59.80 -48.61
N ALA A 5 17.63 -59.52 -47.42
CA ALA A 5 18.95 -58.95 -47.13
C ALA A 5 19.06 -57.42 -46.97
N PHE A 6 18.37 -56.86 -45.97
CA PHE A 6 19.01 -55.91 -45.06
C PHE A 6 18.97 -56.51 -43.65
N ARG A 7 19.73 -57.58 -43.45
CA ARG A 7 20.00 -58.14 -42.12
C ARG A 7 20.89 -57.14 -41.38
N TYR A 8 20.31 -56.50 -40.37
CA TYR A 8 21.02 -55.74 -39.34
C TYR A 8 22.19 -56.56 -38.75
N GLN A 9 23.39 -56.37 -39.27
CA GLN A 9 24.63 -56.97 -38.76
C GLN A 9 25.27 -56.19 -37.60
N ILE A 10 24.60 -55.15 -37.08
CA ILE A 10 25.13 -54.32 -35.97
C ILE A 10 24.86 -54.95 -34.58
N LEU A 11 24.08 -56.04 -34.49
CA LEU A 11 23.60 -56.59 -33.22
C LEU A 11 24.23 -57.93 -32.78
N TYR A 12 25.41 -58.31 -33.28
CA TYR A 12 26.06 -59.58 -32.89
C TYR A 12 27.36 -59.44 -32.08
N GLY A 13 27.63 -58.27 -31.50
CA GLY A 13 28.69 -58.09 -30.51
C GLY A 13 28.13 -57.69 -29.14
N SER A 14 28.42 -58.46 -28.09
CA SER A 14 28.07 -58.10 -26.70
C SER A 14 28.57 -56.70 -26.32
N ILE A 15 29.67 -56.27 -26.95
CA ILE A 15 30.30 -54.97 -26.77
C ILE A 15 29.51 -53.87 -27.50
N ALA A 16 29.16 -54.05 -28.78
CA ALA A 16 28.40 -53.06 -29.55
C ALA A 16 27.03 -52.77 -28.92
N ARG A 17 26.33 -53.81 -28.45
CA ARG A 17 25.05 -53.67 -27.72
C ARG A 17 25.22 -52.95 -26.38
N ARG A 18 26.30 -53.19 -25.64
CA ARG A 18 26.60 -52.47 -24.39
C ARG A 18 26.94 -51.01 -24.64
N VAL A 19 27.69 -50.71 -25.70
CA VAL A 19 28.03 -49.33 -26.07
C VAL A 19 26.76 -48.57 -26.45
N LEU A 20 25.91 -49.14 -27.31
CA LEU A 20 24.65 -48.53 -27.72
C LEU A 20 23.69 -48.28 -26.54
N LEU A 21 23.58 -49.24 -25.61
CA LEU A 21 22.77 -49.07 -24.41
C LEU A 21 23.34 -48.02 -23.46
N ARG A 22 24.67 -47.93 -23.32
CA ARG A 22 25.32 -46.91 -22.50
C ARG A 22 25.19 -45.51 -23.11
N THR A 23 25.38 -45.37 -24.42
CA THR A 23 25.20 -44.08 -25.11
C THR A 23 23.74 -43.63 -25.07
N PHE A 24 22.79 -44.56 -25.23
CA PHE A 24 21.37 -44.25 -25.09
C PHE A 24 21.00 -43.84 -23.66
N ALA A 25 21.52 -44.54 -22.64
CA ALA A 25 21.31 -44.16 -21.25
C ALA A 25 21.90 -42.77 -20.92
N ILE A 26 23.08 -42.44 -21.47
CA ILE A 26 23.70 -41.12 -21.31
C ILE A 26 22.89 -40.04 -22.05
N ALA A 27 22.45 -40.30 -23.29
CA ALA A 27 21.61 -39.37 -24.04
C ALA A 27 20.24 -39.15 -23.35
N CYS A 28 19.62 -40.20 -22.82
CA CYS A 28 18.41 -40.09 -22.01
C CYS A 28 18.69 -39.29 -20.73
N ALA A 29 19.79 -39.54 -20.02
CA ALA A 29 20.14 -38.76 -18.84
C ALA A 29 20.33 -37.26 -19.18
N ILE A 30 21.07 -36.95 -20.25
CA ILE A 30 21.30 -35.58 -20.71
C ILE A 30 20.00 -34.91 -21.18
N SER A 31 19.06 -35.66 -21.75
CA SER A 31 17.73 -35.14 -22.14
C SER A 31 16.77 -34.98 -20.97
N ILE A 32 16.86 -35.82 -19.95
CA ILE A 32 15.99 -35.80 -18.77
C ILE A 32 16.46 -34.73 -17.77
N ILE A 33 17.75 -34.38 -17.72
CA ILE A 33 18.26 -33.33 -16.81
C ILE A 33 17.63 -31.95 -17.07
N PRO A 34 17.50 -31.44 -18.31
CA PRO A 34 16.77 -30.20 -18.60
C PRO A 34 15.28 -30.29 -18.24
N LEU A 35 14.64 -31.44 -18.52
CA LEU A 35 13.24 -31.67 -18.18
C LEU A 35 13.02 -31.74 -16.66
N LEU A 36 13.94 -32.35 -15.90
CA LEU A 36 13.97 -32.34 -14.45
C LEU A 36 14.30 -30.96 -13.88
N HIS A 37 15.12 -30.15 -14.54
CA HIS A 37 15.33 -28.75 -14.16
C HIS A 37 14.04 -27.93 -14.32
N ILE A 38 13.29 -28.16 -15.40
CA ILE A 38 11.98 -27.50 -15.64
C ILE A 38 10.92 -28.01 -14.65
N TYR A 39 10.89 -29.31 -14.36
CA TYR A 39 9.93 -29.91 -13.41
C TYR A 39 10.28 -29.62 -11.94
N SER A 40 11.56 -29.63 -11.57
CA SER A 40 12.06 -29.26 -10.23
C SER A 40 11.83 -27.78 -9.94
N ARG A 41 12.00 -26.92 -10.95
CA ARG A 41 11.67 -25.48 -10.83
C ARG A 41 10.18 -25.23 -10.59
N GLY A 42 9.30 -26.18 -10.94
CA GLY A 42 7.86 -26.14 -10.63
C GLY A 42 7.43 -26.91 -9.37
N ASN A 43 8.20 -27.92 -8.91
CA ASN A 43 7.74 -28.87 -7.88
C ASN A 43 8.68 -29.05 -6.66
N SER A 44 9.82 -28.36 -6.55
CA SER A 44 10.76 -28.54 -5.42
C SER A 44 10.32 -27.97 -4.06
N LEU A 45 9.02 -27.68 -3.87
CA LEU A 45 8.45 -27.28 -2.57
C LEU A 45 7.16 -28.05 -2.23
N MET A 46 6.88 -29.18 -2.89
CA MET A 46 5.68 -29.99 -2.59
C MET A 46 5.86 -30.96 -1.41
N PHE A 47 7.04 -31.04 -0.77
CA PHE A 47 7.27 -31.90 0.40
C PHE A 47 8.25 -31.29 1.44
N ALA A 48 8.12 -30.01 1.75
CA ALA A 48 8.67 -29.45 2.99
C ALA A 48 7.51 -29.07 3.90
N PRO A 49 7.32 -29.71 5.07
CA PRO A 49 6.26 -29.33 5.98
C PRO A 49 6.55 -27.93 6.54
N MET A 50 5.47 -27.20 6.81
CA MET A 50 5.49 -25.90 7.50
C MET A 50 6.43 -25.92 8.70
N GLY A 51 7.29 -24.91 8.76
CA GLY A 51 8.10 -24.57 9.92
C GLY A 51 8.74 -23.22 9.68
N ALA A 52 8.35 -22.23 10.47
CA ALA A 52 9.03 -20.94 10.53
C ALA A 52 10.50 -21.18 10.85
N TYR A 53 11.40 -20.91 9.90
CA TYR A 53 12.83 -20.99 10.15
C TYR A 53 13.30 -19.73 10.88
N HIS A 54 13.20 -19.78 12.20
CA HIS A 54 14.12 -19.10 13.09
C HIS A 54 15.46 -19.86 12.98
N TYR A 55 16.45 -19.29 12.29
CA TYR A 55 17.79 -19.86 12.27
C TYR A 55 18.62 -19.20 13.37
N ASP A 56 18.56 -19.81 14.56
CA ASP A 56 19.69 -19.80 15.47
C ASP A 56 20.63 -20.95 15.07
N GLY A 57 21.93 -20.69 15.13
CA GLY A 57 22.97 -21.58 14.64
C GLY A 57 23.11 -22.82 15.53
N SER A 58 22.47 -23.93 15.18
CA SER A 58 22.92 -25.29 15.50
C SER A 58 22.03 -26.35 14.86
N LEU A 59 22.66 -27.27 14.13
CA LEU A 59 22.04 -28.38 13.41
C LEU A 59 21.57 -29.47 14.38
N PRO A 60 20.28 -29.87 14.41
CA PRO A 60 19.88 -31.12 15.04
C PRO A 60 19.90 -32.25 13.99
N HIS A 61 20.64 -33.32 14.31
CA HIS A 61 20.57 -34.59 13.63
C HIS A 61 19.13 -35.13 13.59
N LEU A 62 18.62 -35.43 12.39
CA LEU A 62 17.44 -36.29 12.23
C LEU A 62 17.75 -37.46 11.30
N ARG A 63 17.67 -38.64 11.90
CA ARG A 63 17.85 -39.97 11.36
C ARG A 63 16.59 -40.36 10.58
N GLY A 64 16.74 -40.82 9.35
CA GLY A 64 15.64 -41.32 8.52
C GLY A 64 16.16 -42.18 7.38
N ASP A 65 16.19 -43.49 7.62
CA ASP A 65 16.53 -44.52 6.66
C ASP A 65 15.57 -44.53 5.45
N GLN A 66 16.12 -44.41 4.25
CA GLN A 66 15.84 -45.28 3.10
C GLN A 66 16.69 -44.83 1.89
N PHE A 67 17.45 -45.79 1.32
CA PHE A 67 18.40 -45.68 0.19
C PHE A 67 19.81 -45.15 0.50
N PRO A 68 20.75 -46.05 0.92
CA PRO A 68 22.14 -45.69 1.25
C PRO A 68 22.98 -45.20 0.06
N GLY A 69 22.52 -45.43 -1.18
CA GLY A 69 23.31 -45.16 -2.40
C GLY A 69 23.19 -43.75 -2.97
N LEU A 70 22.07 -43.05 -2.76
CA LEU A 70 21.85 -41.70 -3.33
C LEU A 70 22.25 -40.56 -2.38
N ALA A 71 22.26 -40.80 -1.06
CA ALA A 71 22.65 -39.81 -0.06
C ALA A 71 24.13 -39.42 -0.18
N LEU A 72 25.02 -40.40 -0.47
CA LEU A 72 26.46 -40.16 -0.60
C LEU A 72 26.85 -39.31 -1.82
N ILE A 73 26.08 -39.38 -2.92
CA ILE A 73 26.35 -38.57 -4.12
C ILE A 73 25.90 -37.12 -3.90
N ARG A 74 24.79 -36.93 -3.18
CA ARG A 74 24.30 -35.61 -2.77
C ARG A 74 25.29 -34.93 -1.81
N ASP A 75 25.64 -35.60 -0.73
CA ASP A 75 26.36 -34.99 0.40
C ASP A 75 27.87 -34.78 0.16
N ARG A 76 28.51 -35.50 -0.79
CA ARG A 76 29.95 -35.35 -1.08
C ARG A 76 30.29 -34.61 -2.38
N PHE A 77 29.42 -34.64 -3.39
CA PHE A 77 29.76 -34.08 -4.72
C PHE A 77 28.86 -32.93 -5.13
N LEU A 78 27.61 -32.88 -4.68
CA LEU A 78 26.66 -31.85 -5.09
C LEU A 78 26.53 -30.73 -4.05
N VAL A 79 26.53 -31.03 -2.75
CA VAL A 79 26.41 -30.03 -1.68
C VAL A 79 27.50 -28.94 -1.72
N PRO A 80 28.81 -29.23 -1.86
CA PRO A 80 29.82 -28.16 -1.87
C PRO A 80 29.72 -27.24 -3.11
N ILE A 81 29.27 -27.80 -4.24
CA ILE A 81 29.11 -27.07 -5.49
C ILE A 81 27.80 -26.24 -5.45
N TRP A 82 26.72 -26.81 -4.90
CA TRP A 82 25.45 -26.10 -4.72
C TRP A 82 25.57 -25.01 -3.67
N ASP A 83 26.21 -25.27 -2.52
CA ASP A 83 26.45 -24.27 -1.46
C ASP A 83 27.29 -23.10 -2.00
N SER A 84 28.28 -23.37 -2.87
CA SER A 84 29.09 -22.32 -3.47
C SER A 84 28.32 -21.49 -4.52
N ILE A 85 27.47 -22.12 -5.33
CA ILE A 85 26.63 -21.43 -6.33
C ILE A 85 25.50 -20.66 -5.64
N GLU A 86 24.87 -21.24 -4.62
CA GLU A 86 23.80 -20.64 -3.84
C GLU A 86 24.31 -19.49 -2.98
N SER A 87 25.52 -19.59 -2.41
CA SER A 87 26.22 -18.49 -1.72
C SER A 87 26.55 -17.33 -2.67
N ALA A 88 27.06 -17.61 -3.87
CA ALA A 88 27.36 -16.57 -4.86
C ALA A 88 26.09 -15.85 -5.37
N TYR A 89 25.03 -16.62 -5.66
CA TYR A 89 23.73 -16.06 -6.03
C TYR A 89 23.12 -15.25 -4.88
N CYS A 90 23.19 -15.74 -3.65
CA CYS A 90 22.72 -15.03 -2.46
C CYS A 90 23.46 -13.69 -2.30
N GLY A 91 24.78 -13.67 -2.50
CA GLY A 91 25.59 -12.45 -2.46
C GLY A 91 25.16 -11.39 -3.50
N GLU A 92 24.85 -11.81 -4.73
CA GLU A 92 24.34 -10.90 -5.76
C GLU A 92 23.00 -10.26 -5.33
N TYR A 93 22.06 -11.06 -4.83
CA TYR A 93 20.75 -10.58 -4.38
C TYR A 93 20.86 -9.62 -3.19
N VAL A 94 21.74 -9.91 -2.23
CA VAL A 94 22.01 -9.03 -1.08
C VAL A 94 22.56 -7.67 -1.56
N ASN A 95 23.57 -7.70 -2.43
CA ASN A 95 24.19 -6.48 -2.94
C ASN A 95 23.21 -5.62 -3.75
N LEU A 96 22.39 -6.25 -4.59
CA LEU A 96 21.39 -5.56 -5.39
C LEU A 96 20.30 -4.95 -4.51
N THR A 97 19.84 -5.67 -3.48
CA THR A 97 18.85 -5.15 -2.53
C THR A 97 19.39 -3.92 -1.78
N LYS A 98 20.64 -3.98 -1.33
CA LYS A 98 21.30 -2.82 -0.70
C LYS A 98 21.39 -1.63 -1.66
N ALA A 99 21.74 -1.87 -2.93
CA ALA A 99 21.80 -0.81 -3.94
C ALA A 99 20.44 -0.13 -4.17
N VAL A 100 19.36 -0.90 -4.29
CA VAL A 100 17.99 -0.36 -4.38
C VAL A 100 17.65 0.49 -3.15
N VAL A 101 17.91 -0.03 -1.95
CA VAL A 101 17.62 0.70 -0.71
C VAL A 101 18.41 2.01 -0.67
N TRP A 102 19.70 2.01 -0.96
CA TRP A 102 20.50 3.24 -0.96
C TRP A 102 20.00 4.27 -1.97
N GLU A 103 19.63 3.86 -3.19
CA GLU A 103 19.07 4.77 -4.19
C GLU A 103 17.76 5.40 -3.72
N LEU A 104 16.85 4.60 -3.17
CA LEU A 104 15.56 5.07 -2.68
C LEU A 104 15.68 5.95 -1.42
N THR A 105 16.62 5.64 -0.53
CA THR A 105 16.93 6.48 0.63
C THR A 105 17.45 7.84 0.20
N GLY A 106 18.30 7.91 -0.83
CA GLY A 106 18.74 9.18 -1.43
C GLY A 106 17.61 10.01 -2.04
N LYS A 107 16.46 9.40 -2.34
CA LYS A 107 15.25 10.06 -2.84
C LYS A 107 14.21 10.33 -1.75
N ASN A 108 14.49 9.99 -0.49
CA ASN A 108 13.54 10.03 0.62
C ASN A 108 12.27 9.19 0.35
N LEU A 109 12.44 8.05 -0.34
CA LEU A 109 11.32 7.19 -0.75
C LEU A 109 11.04 6.00 0.19
N LEU A 110 11.81 5.85 1.27
CA LEU A 110 11.70 4.71 2.17
C LEU A 110 11.42 5.14 3.60
N ASP A 111 10.68 4.28 4.29
CA ASP A 111 10.53 4.27 5.72
C ASP A 111 10.96 2.89 6.26
N TYR A 112 11.93 2.91 7.16
CA TYR A 112 12.55 1.71 7.73
C TYR A 112 11.70 1.08 8.85
N SER A 113 10.73 1.83 9.39
CA SER A 113 9.84 1.36 10.45
C SER A 113 8.61 0.61 9.91
N GLY A 114 8.36 0.69 8.60
CA GLY A 114 7.23 0.10 7.93
C GLY A 114 7.37 -1.39 7.61
N ARG A 115 6.23 -2.02 7.30
CA ARG A 115 6.19 -3.42 6.85
C ARG A 115 6.74 -3.54 5.44
N THR A 116 7.67 -4.47 5.24
CA THR A 116 8.34 -4.69 3.96
C THR A 116 8.18 -6.10 3.41
N LEU A 117 7.98 -6.20 2.10
CA LEU A 117 7.83 -7.47 1.38
C LEU A 117 8.84 -7.60 0.25
N CYS A 118 9.60 -8.69 0.26
CA CYS A 118 10.38 -9.16 -0.87
C CYS A 118 9.58 -10.22 -1.64
N ALA A 119 9.17 -9.93 -2.87
CA ALA A 119 8.36 -10.82 -3.69
C ALA A 119 9.18 -11.44 -4.84
N GLY A 120 9.27 -12.77 -4.85
CA GLY A 120 9.92 -13.56 -5.90
C GLY A 120 11.13 -14.39 -5.44
N GLY A 121 11.77 -15.00 -6.42
CA GLY A 121 13.03 -15.71 -6.33
C GLY A 121 14.10 -14.85 -5.66
N GLY A 122 14.72 -15.39 -4.61
CA GLY A 122 15.72 -14.67 -3.81
C GLY A 122 15.13 -13.79 -2.71
N SER A 123 13.83 -13.92 -2.41
CA SER A 123 13.18 -13.19 -1.30
C SER A 123 13.86 -13.40 0.05
N GLY A 124 14.40 -14.59 0.33
CA GLY A 124 15.18 -14.83 1.55
C GLY A 124 16.44 -13.96 1.65
N ALA A 125 17.24 -13.88 0.57
CA ALA A 125 18.43 -13.03 0.49
C ALA A 125 18.08 -11.53 0.58
N CYS A 126 16.96 -11.13 -0.03
CA CYS A 126 16.42 -9.78 0.07
C CYS A 126 16.03 -9.43 1.52
N VAL A 127 15.31 -10.30 2.22
CA VAL A 127 14.94 -10.09 3.63
C VAL A 127 16.17 -10.00 4.52
N LEU A 128 17.19 -10.84 4.30
CA LEU A 128 18.46 -10.76 5.02
C LEU A 128 19.11 -9.39 4.84
N ALA A 129 19.20 -8.88 3.60
CA ALA A 129 19.73 -7.57 3.31
C ALA A 129 18.93 -6.43 3.96
N LEU A 130 17.59 -6.49 3.95
CA LEU A 130 16.75 -5.50 4.60
C LEU A 130 16.94 -5.47 6.12
N ARG A 131 17.07 -6.65 6.76
CA ARG A 131 17.34 -6.75 8.21
C ARG A 131 18.69 -6.16 8.58
N GLU A 132 19.73 -6.39 7.77
CA GLU A 132 21.05 -5.75 7.95
C GLU A 132 20.96 -4.21 7.87
N LEU A 133 20.06 -3.70 7.04
CA LEU A 133 19.78 -2.27 6.86
C LEU A 133 18.77 -1.71 7.89
N ARG A 134 18.45 -2.47 8.95
CA ARG A 134 17.59 -2.06 10.07
C ARG A 134 16.10 -1.87 9.72
N PHE A 135 15.58 -2.55 8.71
CA PHE A 135 14.13 -2.67 8.55
C PHE A 135 13.55 -3.51 9.69
N SER A 136 12.53 -2.98 10.37
CA SER A 136 11.93 -3.60 11.55
C SER A 136 11.13 -4.86 11.23
N ASP A 137 10.34 -4.83 10.14
CA ASP A 137 9.47 -5.91 9.73
C ASP A 137 9.66 -6.19 8.22
N ALA A 138 10.44 -7.22 7.91
CA ALA A 138 10.72 -7.68 6.56
C ALA A 138 10.31 -9.15 6.38
N SER A 139 9.44 -9.37 5.40
CA SER A 139 8.88 -10.66 5.02
C SER A 139 9.23 -10.99 3.56
N GLY A 140 9.30 -12.27 3.22
CA GLY A 140 9.68 -12.73 1.89
C GLY A 140 8.74 -13.81 1.39
N VAL A 141 8.27 -13.68 0.15
CA VAL A 141 7.47 -14.71 -0.53
C VAL A 141 8.19 -15.14 -1.80
N ASN A 142 8.48 -16.43 -1.90
CA ASN A 142 9.17 -17.01 -3.05
C ASN A 142 8.20 -17.47 -4.16
N ARG A 143 6.96 -17.81 -3.79
CA ARG A 143 5.93 -18.24 -4.76
C ARG A 143 5.15 -17.03 -5.24
N LEU A 144 5.34 -16.69 -6.51
CA LEU A 144 4.58 -15.62 -7.17
C LEU A 144 3.35 -16.17 -7.89
N PRO A 145 2.35 -15.32 -8.17
CA PRO A 145 1.17 -15.69 -8.94
C PRO A 145 1.52 -16.41 -10.24
N PHE A 146 0.83 -17.52 -10.53
CA PHE A 146 1.06 -18.29 -11.76
C PHE A 146 -0.23 -18.87 -12.33
N PHE A 147 -0.21 -19.11 -13.65
CA PHE A 147 -1.32 -19.75 -14.36
C PHE A 147 -1.21 -21.27 -14.22
N SER A 148 -2.17 -21.91 -13.55
CA SER A 148 -2.23 -23.37 -13.48
C SER A 148 -2.96 -23.93 -14.71
N LEU A 149 -2.19 -24.45 -15.68
CA LEU A 149 -2.73 -25.12 -16.87
C LEU A 149 -3.61 -26.34 -16.52
N LYS A 150 -3.29 -27.06 -15.43
CA LYS A 150 -4.04 -28.23 -14.98
C LYS A 150 -5.39 -27.87 -14.38
N GLN A 151 -5.44 -26.79 -13.59
CA GLN A 151 -6.67 -26.33 -12.94
C GLN A 151 -7.46 -25.35 -13.81
N LYS A 152 -6.91 -24.91 -14.97
CA LYS A 152 -7.43 -23.83 -15.80
C LYS A 152 -7.80 -22.57 -14.98
N ARG A 153 -7.10 -22.35 -13.87
CA ARG A 153 -7.36 -21.27 -12.92
C ARG A 153 -6.06 -20.52 -12.71
N LEU A 154 -6.15 -19.19 -12.71
CA LEU A 154 -5.09 -18.37 -12.15
C LEU A 154 -5.08 -18.56 -10.64
N VAL A 155 -3.90 -18.79 -10.07
CA VAL A 155 -3.69 -18.58 -8.63
C VAL A 155 -3.04 -17.20 -8.56
N TYR A 156 -3.88 -16.21 -8.31
CA TYR A 156 -3.60 -14.80 -8.61
C TYR A 156 -3.15 -14.00 -7.39
N GLU A 157 -3.48 -14.44 -6.18
CA GLU A 157 -3.26 -13.66 -4.97
C GLU A 157 -2.04 -14.11 -4.19
N LEU A 158 -1.21 -13.15 -3.79
CA LEU A 158 -0.34 -13.31 -2.63
C LEU A 158 -1.22 -13.52 -1.39
N GLU A 159 -0.79 -14.38 -0.47
CA GLU A 159 -1.49 -14.70 0.79
C GLU A 159 -1.40 -13.55 1.81
N TYR A 160 -1.70 -12.33 1.37
CA TYR A 160 -1.73 -11.11 2.16
C TYR A 160 -2.97 -10.30 1.82
N GLU A 161 -3.50 -9.61 2.81
CA GLU A 161 -4.63 -8.69 2.65
C GLU A 161 -4.21 -7.44 1.86
N ASP A 162 -5.19 -6.76 1.29
CA ASP A 162 -5.01 -5.47 0.63
C ASP A 162 -4.38 -4.47 1.63
N ASN A 163 -3.54 -3.56 1.14
CA ASN A 163 -2.94 -2.49 1.96
C ASN A 163 -2.15 -2.99 3.20
N SER A 164 -1.37 -4.06 3.04
CA SER A 164 -0.60 -4.67 4.14
C SER A 164 0.82 -4.10 4.32
N PHE A 165 1.45 -3.59 3.26
CA PHE A 165 2.89 -3.27 3.25
C PHE A 165 3.19 -1.82 2.86
N ASP A 166 4.18 -1.22 3.51
CA ASP A 166 4.67 0.13 3.22
C ASP A 166 5.68 0.13 2.06
N PHE A 167 6.47 -0.93 1.91
CA PHE A 167 7.39 -1.10 0.79
C PHE A 167 7.45 -2.54 0.26
N VAL A 168 7.41 -2.70 -1.06
CA VAL A 168 7.45 -3.99 -1.75
C VAL A 168 8.53 -3.98 -2.83
N LEU A 169 9.45 -4.95 -2.77
CA LEU A 169 10.53 -5.13 -3.74
C LEU A 169 10.37 -6.43 -4.51
N SER A 170 10.44 -6.39 -5.84
CA SER A 170 10.50 -7.58 -6.68
C SER A 170 11.55 -7.50 -7.78
N ARG A 171 12.23 -8.62 -8.04
CA ARG A 171 13.16 -8.79 -9.16
C ARG A 171 12.59 -9.64 -10.31
N ASP A 172 11.45 -10.27 -10.10
CA ASP A 172 11.01 -11.37 -10.95
C ASP A 172 10.05 -10.95 -12.07
N LEU A 173 9.97 -9.65 -12.40
CA LEU A 173 9.03 -9.17 -13.41
C LEU A 173 9.26 -9.81 -14.79
N ASP A 174 10.51 -10.06 -15.15
CA ASP A 174 10.91 -10.74 -16.38
C ASP A 174 10.89 -12.28 -16.26
N ARG A 175 10.64 -12.82 -15.07
CA ARG A 175 10.68 -14.26 -14.75
C ARG A 175 9.30 -14.88 -14.55
N VAL A 176 8.27 -14.07 -14.35
CA VAL A 176 6.89 -14.53 -14.25
C VAL A 176 6.23 -14.68 -15.62
N SER A 177 5.31 -15.65 -15.73
CA SER A 177 4.55 -15.90 -16.96
C SER A 177 3.66 -14.73 -17.39
N VAL A 178 3.17 -13.95 -16.43
CA VAL A 178 2.28 -12.80 -16.68
C VAL A 178 2.72 -11.62 -15.81
N PRO A 179 3.63 -10.75 -16.30
CA PRO A 179 4.15 -9.60 -15.54
C PRO A 179 3.07 -8.65 -15.02
N ALA A 180 1.98 -8.49 -15.77
CA ALA A 180 0.82 -7.69 -15.39
C ALA A 180 0.26 -8.08 -14.02
N LEU A 181 0.19 -9.37 -13.72
CA LEU A 181 -0.38 -9.85 -12.46
C LEU A 181 0.53 -9.56 -11.27
N LEU A 182 1.84 -9.68 -11.47
CA LEU A 182 2.79 -9.35 -10.41
C LEU A 182 2.70 -7.86 -10.06
N VAL A 183 2.62 -6.98 -11.05
CA VAL A 183 2.48 -5.53 -10.81
C VAL A 183 1.17 -5.23 -10.07
N LEU A 184 0.05 -5.82 -10.52
CA LEU A 184 -1.25 -5.61 -9.87
C LEU A 184 -1.31 -6.16 -8.45
N GLU A 185 -0.67 -7.30 -8.17
CA GLU A 185 -0.58 -7.85 -6.81
C GLU A 185 0.30 -6.98 -5.91
N ILE A 186 1.42 -6.46 -6.44
CA ILE A 186 2.24 -5.49 -5.70
C ILE A 186 1.41 -4.23 -5.38
N GLU A 187 0.63 -3.71 -6.34
CA GLU A 187 -0.27 -2.58 -6.08
C GLU A 187 -1.35 -2.91 -5.04
N ARG A 188 -1.91 -4.12 -5.05
CA ARG A 188 -2.95 -4.53 -4.11
C ARG A 188 -2.44 -4.55 -2.68
N VAL A 189 -1.30 -5.19 -2.43
CA VAL A 189 -0.75 -5.37 -1.07
C VAL A 189 -0.05 -4.12 -0.52
N LEU A 190 0.29 -3.15 -1.38
CA LEU A 190 0.84 -1.86 -0.93
C LEU A 190 -0.23 -1.04 -0.21
N LYS A 191 0.14 -0.40 0.89
CA LYS A 191 -0.66 0.64 1.56
C LYS A 191 -0.76 1.89 0.68
N PRO A 192 -1.84 2.68 0.81
CA PRO A 192 -1.86 4.07 0.35
C PRO A 192 -0.58 4.81 0.75
N GLY A 193 0.08 5.44 -0.22
CA GLY A 193 1.36 6.12 -0.02
C GLY A 193 2.60 5.21 0.03
N GLY A 194 2.42 3.88 0.04
CA GLY A 194 3.49 2.90 0.02
C GLY A 194 4.23 2.85 -1.32
N VAL A 195 5.45 2.30 -1.31
CA VAL A 195 6.36 2.29 -2.46
C VAL A 195 6.58 0.87 -2.99
N GLY A 196 6.31 0.70 -4.28
CA GLY A 196 6.68 -0.48 -5.04
C GLY A 196 7.96 -0.25 -5.81
N ALA A 197 8.92 -1.16 -5.70
CA ALA A 197 10.14 -1.18 -6.48
C ALA A 197 10.23 -2.49 -7.27
N VAL A 198 10.35 -2.37 -8.59
CA VAL A 198 10.46 -3.54 -9.48
C VAL A 198 11.69 -3.40 -10.35
N LEU A 199 12.51 -4.44 -10.35
CA LEU A 199 13.69 -4.54 -11.20
C LEU A 199 13.31 -5.29 -12.49
N VAL A 200 13.64 -4.69 -13.63
CA VAL A 200 13.37 -5.24 -14.96
C VAL A 200 14.71 -5.51 -15.64
N GLY A 201 14.95 -6.76 -16.06
CA GLY A 201 16.16 -7.14 -16.78
C GLY A 201 16.35 -6.34 -18.07
N LEU A 202 17.58 -5.90 -18.35
CA LEU A 202 17.87 -5.06 -19.52
C LEU A 202 17.68 -5.78 -20.86
N SER A 203 17.32 -4.99 -21.88
CA SER A 203 17.47 -5.31 -23.30
C SER A 203 18.42 -4.35 -24.04
N GLY A 204 19.31 -3.63 -23.33
CA GLY A 204 20.34 -2.74 -23.92
C GLY A 204 20.69 -1.52 -23.05
N SER A 205 21.85 -0.88 -23.30
CA SER A 205 22.42 0.20 -22.46
C SER A 205 22.05 1.64 -22.85
N ASP A 206 21.12 1.84 -23.80
CA ASP A 206 20.78 3.18 -24.29
C ASP A 206 19.66 3.85 -23.47
N THR A 207 19.57 5.18 -23.43
CA THR A 207 18.48 5.91 -22.73
C THR A 207 17.07 5.54 -23.24
N SER A 208 16.95 5.07 -24.48
CA SER A 208 15.72 4.49 -25.03
C SER A 208 15.30 3.18 -24.34
N SER A 209 16.21 2.51 -23.64
CA SER A 209 15.93 1.29 -22.89
C SER A 209 15.17 1.57 -21.60
N LEU A 210 15.40 2.70 -20.93
CA LEU A 210 14.67 3.09 -19.71
C LEU A 210 13.18 3.29 -19.99
N ILE A 211 12.84 4.03 -21.04
CA ILE A 211 11.44 4.22 -21.46
C ILE A 211 10.84 2.87 -21.85
N ARG A 212 11.55 2.05 -22.62
CA ARG A 212 11.07 0.72 -23.05
C ARG A 212 10.81 -0.23 -21.89
N SER A 213 11.58 -0.15 -20.80
CA SER A 213 11.43 -0.98 -19.61
C SER A 213 10.39 -0.43 -18.63
N ALA A 214 10.27 0.91 -18.51
CA ALA A 214 9.34 1.54 -17.58
C ALA A 214 7.91 1.64 -18.14
N SER A 215 7.74 1.83 -19.45
CA SER A 215 6.40 1.96 -20.07
C SER A 215 5.49 0.76 -19.83
N PRO A 216 5.94 -0.51 -19.94
CA PRO A 216 5.10 -1.67 -19.61
C PRO A 216 4.60 -1.62 -18.17
N VAL A 217 5.48 -1.35 -17.20
CA VAL A 217 5.10 -1.23 -15.78
C VAL A 217 4.11 -0.09 -15.60
N SER A 218 4.43 1.10 -16.11
CA SER A 218 3.58 2.29 -15.98
C SER A 218 2.18 2.08 -16.59
N SER A 219 2.06 1.33 -17.69
CA SER A 219 0.77 1.05 -18.33
C SER A 219 -0.09 0.06 -17.57
N LEU A 220 0.51 -0.72 -16.67
CA LEU A 220 -0.17 -1.73 -15.85
C LEU A 220 -0.67 -1.16 -14.53
N LEU A 221 -0.06 -0.07 -14.05
CA LEU A 221 -0.42 0.57 -12.79
C LEU A 221 -1.82 1.18 -12.87
N LYS A 222 -2.70 0.80 -11.95
CA LYS A 222 -4.08 1.33 -11.85
C LYS A 222 -4.23 2.36 -10.75
N ALA A 223 -3.62 2.13 -9.60
CA ALA A 223 -3.76 2.93 -8.39
C ALA A 223 -2.46 3.65 -8.00
N SER A 224 -1.41 3.52 -8.80
CA SER A 224 -0.08 4.04 -8.51
C SER A 224 0.46 4.93 -9.62
N SER A 225 1.46 5.73 -9.32
CA SER A 225 2.22 6.50 -10.30
C SER A 225 3.71 6.23 -10.16
N VAL A 226 4.41 6.14 -11.29
CA VAL A 226 5.87 6.03 -11.32
C VAL A 226 6.46 7.33 -10.77
N VAL A 227 7.28 7.19 -9.73
CA VAL A 227 7.94 8.32 -9.04
C VAL A 227 9.43 8.40 -9.38
N HIS A 228 10.04 7.28 -9.77
CA HIS A 228 11.46 7.22 -10.13
C HIS A 228 11.73 6.08 -11.09
N VAL A 229 12.63 6.32 -12.06
CA VAL A 229 13.18 5.29 -12.94
C VAL A 229 14.69 5.45 -12.93
N GLY A 230 15.39 4.38 -12.55
CA GLY A 230 16.83 4.37 -12.36
C GLY A 230 17.48 3.20 -13.08
N TYR A 231 18.80 3.25 -13.17
CA TYR A 231 19.62 2.17 -13.69
C TYR A 231 20.46 1.59 -12.56
N LEU A 232 20.33 0.29 -12.31
CA LEU A 232 21.06 -0.43 -11.28
C LEU A 232 21.68 -1.69 -11.88
N ASN A 233 23.00 -1.66 -12.09
CA ASN A 233 23.78 -2.75 -12.67
C ASN A 233 23.23 -3.21 -14.02
N ASP A 234 22.61 -4.40 -14.10
CA ASP A 234 22.03 -4.95 -15.32
C ASP A 234 20.49 -4.87 -15.33
N PHE A 235 19.92 -3.99 -14.51
CA PHE A 235 18.49 -3.83 -14.32
C PHE A 235 18.06 -2.37 -14.49
N THR A 236 16.85 -2.19 -15.04
CA THR A 236 16.10 -0.95 -14.88
C THR A 236 15.30 -1.04 -13.59
N LEU A 237 15.52 -0.10 -12.67
CA LEU A 237 14.70 0.07 -11.48
C LEU A 237 13.50 0.93 -11.82
N VAL A 238 12.29 0.38 -11.71
CA VAL A 238 11.04 1.15 -11.83
C VAL A 238 10.43 1.25 -10.45
N VAL A 239 10.27 2.48 -9.97
CA VAL A 239 9.73 2.78 -8.65
C VAL A 239 8.42 3.51 -8.82
N PHE A 240 7.38 2.98 -8.19
CA PHE A 240 6.07 3.59 -8.18
C PHE A 240 5.56 3.72 -6.77
N LYS A 241 4.68 4.70 -6.57
CA LYS A 241 4.06 4.95 -5.28
C LYS A 241 2.56 4.77 -5.43
N LYS A 242 1.96 3.98 -4.54
CA LYS A 242 0.51 3.81 -4.51
C LYS A 242 -0.10 5.13 -4.07
N LYS A 243 -1.01 5.64 -4.89
CA LYS A 243 -1.72 6.87 -4.58
C LYS A 243 -2.63 6.59 -3.40
N PHE A 244 -2.86 7.60 -2.58
CA PHE A 244 -3.95 7.51 -1.62
C PHE A 244 -5.25 7.34 -2.39
N GLU A 245 -5.99 6.29 -2.05
CA GLU A 245 -7.30 5.99 -2.66
C GLU A 245 -8.27 7.17 -2.50
N SER A 246 -8.03 8.09 -1.55
CA SER A 246 -8.78 9.33 -1.35
C SER A 246 -8.32 10.50 -2.23
N VAL A 247 -7.00 10.69 -2.42
CA VAL A 247 -6.43 11.93 -2.95
C VAL A 247 -6.69 12.15 -4.45
N SER A 248 -6.53 11.11 -5.27
CA SER A 248 -6.76 11.20 -6.72
C SER A 248 -8.21 10.88 -7.14
N PHE A 249 -9.04 10.47 -6.18
CA PHE A 249 -10.39 9.98 -6.40
C PHE A 249 -11.44 11.09 -6.33
N PHE A 250 -11.24 12.12 -5.50
CA PHE A 250 -12.19 13.23 -5.39
C PHE A 250 -12.40 13.98 -6.71
N GLY A 251 -11.33 14.22 -7.48
CA GLY A 251 -11.44 14.86 -8.79
C GLY A 251 -12.20 14.05 -9.85
N GLN A 252 -12.40 12.75 -9.62
CA GLN A 252 -13.10 11.84 -10.53
C GLN A 252 -14.58 11.63 -10.16
N PHE A 253 -15.01 12.05 -8.97
CA PHE A 253 -16.41 11.95 -8.59
C PHE A 253 -17.27 12.90 -9.43
N THR A 254 -18.21 12.32 -10.17
CA THR A 254 -19.30 13.07 -10.77
C THR A 254 -20.39 13.24 -9.72
N LEU A 255 -20.37 14.38 -9.03
CA LEU A 255 -21.45 14.73 -8.10
C LEU A 255 -22.73 15.10 -8.88
N PRO A 256 -23.92 14.91 -8.28
CA PRO A 256 -25.18 15.26 -8.91
C PRO A 256 -25.21 16.73 -9.34
N ALA A 257 -25.86 17.03 -10.47
CA ALA A 257 -25.98 18.41 -10.96
C ALA A 257 -26.70 19.33 -9.95
N ASP A 258 -27.59 18.77 -9.13
CA ASP A 258 -28.38 19.48 -8.13
C ASP A 258 -27.69 19.61 -6.77
N CYS A 259 -26.36 19.43 -6.71
CA CYS A 259 -25.56 19.54 -5.48
C CYS A 259 -25.51 20.99 -4.96
N PRO A 260 -26.24 21.38 -3.89
CA PRO A 260 -26.44 22.79 -3.55
C PRO A 260 -25.17 23.50 -3.12
N ALA A 261 -24.34 22.86 -2.28
CA ALA A 261 -23.08 23.44 -1.83
C ALA A 261 -22.17 23.79 -3.02
N ILE A 262 -22.06 22.86 -3.98
CA ILE A 262 -21.19 23.02 -5.16
C ILE A 262 -21.74 24.05 -6.14
N ALA A 263 -23.06 24.09 -6.35
CA ALA A 263 -23.67 25.10 -7.20
C ALA A 263 -23.36 26.52 -6.70
N ASN A 264 -23.31 26.71 -5.38
CA ASN A 264 -23.00 27.99 -4.75
C ASN A 264 -21.49 28.32 -4.78
N SER A 265 -20.63 27.33 -4.55
CA SER A 265 -19.18 27.54 -4.43
C SER A 265 -18.44 27.57 -5.78
N ARG A 266 -18.89 26.82 -6.78
CA ARG A 266 -18.18 26.68 -8.07
C ARG A 266 -17.86 28.01 -8.76
N PRO A 267 -18.75 29.03 -8.78
CA PRO A 267 -18.44 30.33 -9.39
C PRO A 267 -17.38 31.14 -8.62
N ILE A 268 -17.07 30.77 -7.38
CA ILE A 268 -16.23 31.56 -6.46
C ILE A 268 -14.97 30.85 -5.99
N ILE A 269 -14.71 29.60 -6.42
CA ILE A 269 -13.48 28.87 -6.11
C ILE A 269 -12.23 29.66 -6.50
N ASP A 270 -12.28 30.40 -7.62
CA ASP A 270 -11.15 31.20 -8.09
C ASP A 270 -10.82 32.41 -7.19
N PHE A 271 -11.72 32.79 -6.27
CA PHE A 271 -11.48 33.84 -5.27
C PHE A 271 -10.90 33.29 -3.95
N MET A 272 -10.75 31.97 -3.82
CA MET A 272 -10.15 31.36 -2.63
C MET A 272 -8.68 31.69 -2.51
N GLU A 273 -8.14 31.59 -1.29
CA GLU A 273 -6.71 31.70 -1.07
C GLU A 273 -5.93 30.62 -1.84
N PRO A 274 -4.74 30.91 -2.38
CA PRO A 274 -3.96 29.91 -3.11
C PRO A 274 -3.56 28.75 -2.19
N LEU A 275 -3.46 27.55 -2.75
CA LEU A 275 -2.91 26.40 -2.04
C LEU A 275 -1.40 26.61 -1.85
N VAL A 276 -0.92 26.53 -0.61
CA VAL A 276 0.48 26.81 -0.27
C VAL A 276 1.17 25.52 0.13
N GLN A 277 2.37 25.26 -0.40
CA GLN A 277 3.17 24.15 0.09
C GLN A 277 3.71 24.50 1.48
N GLU A 278 3.71 23.53 2.39
CA GLU A 278 4.10 23.76 3.78
C GLU A 278 5.56 24.31 3.96
N LYS A 279 6.47 24.13 2.98
CA LYS A 279 7.81 24.77 3.01
C LYS A 279 7.75 26.30 2.93
N GLU A 280 6.61 26.83 2.50
CA GLU A 280 6.29 28.25 2.34
C GLU A 280 5.22 28.68 3.35
N LYS A 281 5.14 28.01 4.52
CA LYS A 281 4.18 28.34 5.59
C LYS A 281 4.12 29.87 5.80
N PRO A 282 2.95 30.50 5.62
CA PRO A 282 2.80 31.89 6.01
C PRO A 282 2.97 32.01 7.52
N VAL A 283 3.75 33.01 7.95
CA VAL A 283 3.80 33.47 9.35
C VAL A 283 2.36 33.70 9.84
N GLU A 284 2.04 33.27 11.07
CA GLU A 284 0.68 33.23 11.65
C GLU A 284 -0.15 34.51 11.41
N SER A 285 0.49 35.67 11.36
CA SER A 285 -0.13 36.99 11.12
C SER A 285 -0.65 37.24 9.70
N LYS A 286 -0.50 36.29 8.77
CA LYS A 286 -0.94 36.42 7.36
C LYS A 286 -1.98 35.39 6.91
N ARG A 287 -2.48 34.53 7.81
CA ARG A 287 -3.53 33.54 7.46
C ARG A 287 -4.86 34.26 7.25
N LYS A 288 -5.11 34.71 6.03
CA LYS A 288 -6.40 35.27 5.62
C LYS A 288 -7.11 34.25 4.74
N PHE A 289 -7.99 33.46 5.35
CA PHE A 289 -8.91 32.61 4.61
C PHE A 289 -9.93 33.50 3.90
N ALA A 290 -10.29 33.14 2.67
CA ALA A 290 -11.43 33.72 2.00
C ALA A 290 -12.68 32.92 2.41
N TYR A 291 -13.21 33.21 3.60
CA TYR A 291 -14.34 32.48 4.16
C TYR A 291 -15.58 32.61 3.27
N LEU A 292 -16.37 31.55 3.16
CA LEU A 292 -17.56 31.55 2.30
C LEU A 292 -18.57 32.67 2.66
N PRO A 293 -18.85 32.96 3.95
CA PRO A 293 -19.72 34.07 4.35
C PRO A 293 -19.27 35.47 3.88
N ASP A 294 -17.98 35.65 3.56
CA ASP A 294 -17.48 36.93 3.05
C ASP A 294 -17.74 37.09 1.53
N LEU A 295 -18.00 35.99 0.83
CA LEU A 295 -18.16 35.93 -0.62
C LEU A 295 -19.63 35.81 -1.06
N ILE A 296 -20.49 35.25 -0.21
CA ILE A 296 -21.92 35.06 -0.50
C ILE A 296 -22.81 35.59 0.62
N ASP A 297 -24.01 36.05 0.26
CA ASP A 297 -25.01 36.43 1.25
C ASP A 297 -25.59 35.19 1.94
N ILE A 298 -25.31 35.08 3.25
CA ILE A 298 -25.82 34.01 4.11
C ILE A 298 -26.90 34.49 5.09
N SER A 299 -27.37 35.74 4.97
CA SER A 299 -28.32 36.34 5.90
C SER A 299 -29.65 35.59 6.03
N SER A 300 -30.05 34.87 4.98
CA SER A 300 -31.25 34.02 4.97
C SER A 300 -31.06 32.66 5.66
N ARG A 301 -29.81 32.25 5.93
CA ARG A 301 -29.47 30.94 6.52
C ARG A 301 -29.55 31.04 8.04
N LYS A 302 -30.48 30.31 8.66
CA LYS A 302 -30.76 30.43 10.11
C LYS A 302 -30.23 29.24 10.90
N ARG A 303 -30.20 28.05 10.28
CA ARG A 303 -29.75 26.81 10.90
C ARG A 303 -28.32 26.52 10.47
N MET A 304 -27.36 27.07 11.20
CA MET A 304 -25.95 26.85 10.92
C MET A 304 -25.42 25.68 11.77
N VAL A 305 -24.67 24.80 11.14
CA VAL A 305 -24.09 23.61 11.77
C VAL A 305 -22.58 23.65 11.58
N TYR A 306 -21.84 23.43 12.67
CA TYR A 306 -20.40 23.26 12.64
C TYR A 306 -20.07 21.89 13.19
N ILE A 307 -19.31 21.09 12.43
CA ILE A 307 -18.90 19.74 12.82
C ILE A 307 -17.37 19.68 12.78
N ASP A 308 -16.75 19.28 13.88
CA ASP A 308 -15.30 19.09 14.01
C ASP A 308 -15.01 17.62 14.33
N ILE A 309 -14.41 16.91 13.38
CA ILE A 309 -14.13 15.48 13.46
C ILE A 309 -12.64 15.28 13.78
N GLY A 310 -12.33 14.55 14.86
CA GLY A 310 -10.96 14.32 15.33
C GLY A 310 -10.38 15.50 16.14
N ALA A 311 -11.24 16.22 16.88
CA ALA A 311 -10.87 17.44 17.60
C ALA A 311 -9.87 17.23 18.76
N GLY A 312 -9.70 15.99 19.23
CA GLY A 312 -8.89 15.60 20.37
C GLY A 312 -7.39 15.54 20.09
N GLU A 313 -6.97 15.25 18.86
CA GLU A 313 -5.54 15.15 18.50
C GLU A 313 -4.77 16.48 18.62
N HIS A 314 -5.48 17.61 18.61
CA HIS A 314 -4.90 18.95 18.65
C HIS A 314 -5.08 19.68 19.99
N MET A 315 -5.55 19.00 21.03
CA MET A 315 -5.74 19.60 22.36
C MET A 315 -4.44 19.64 23.17
N ASN A 316 -3.47 20.44 22.75
CA ASN A 316 -2.55 21.03 23.72
C ASN A 316 -3.33 22.15 24.43
N SER A 317 -3.35 22.11 25.77
CA SER A 317 -4.26 22.77 26.72
C SER A 317 -4.40 24.31 26.66
N SER A 318 -3.83 24.98 25.66
CA SER A 318 -3.83 26.43 25.49
C SER A 318 -4.58 26.94 24.25
N SER A 319 -4.87 26.07 23.27
CA SER A 319 -5.39 26.48 21.95
C SER A 319 -6.86 26.07 21.77
N LEU A 320 -7.73 26.47 22.70
CA LEU A 320 -9.17 26.25 22.56
C LEU A 320 -9.70 27.07 21.38
N ASN A 321 -9.97 26.37 20.27
CA ASN A 321 -10.76 26.81 19.13
C ASN A 321 -10.28 28.11 18.44
N TRP A 322 -9.20 28.03 17.65
CA TRP A 322 -8.77 29.15 16.78
C TRP A 322 -9.85 29.55 15.75
N PHE A 323 -10.73 28.61 15.39
CA PHE A 323 -11.72 28.76 14.34
C PHE A 323 -12.71 29.91 14.63
N PHE A 324 -13.46 29.80 15.72
CA PHE A 324 -14.52 30.75 16.04
C PHE A 324 -14.07 32.21 16.27
N PRO A 325 -12.92 32.48 16.91
CA PRO A 325 -12.37 33.84 16.97
C PRO A 325 -12.01 34.44 15.62
N SER A 326 -11.75 33.60 14.60
CA SER A 326 -11.30 34.03 13.27
C SER A 326 -12.42 34.04 12.23
N TYR A 327 -13.50 33.30 12.48
CA TYR A 327 -14.58 33.09 11.53
C TYR A 327 -15.59 34.26 11.54
N PRO A 328 -16.10 34.72 10.37
CA PRO A 328 -16.91 35.94 10.24
C PRO A 328 -18.36 35.83 10.77
N VAL A 329 -18.71 34.73 11.45
CA VAL A 329 -20.06 34.47 11.97
C VAL A 329 -19.99 34.15 13.46
N ASP A 330 -20.90 34.73 14.25
CA ASP A 330 -20.97 34.47 15.70
C ASP A 330 -21.21 32.98 15.98
N THR A 331 -20.38 32.44 16.86
CA THR A 331 -20.49 31.13 17.48
C THR A 331 -21.91 30.74 17.91
N LYS A 332 -22.71 31.70 18.39
CA LYS A 332 -24.05 31.47 18.90
C LYS A 332 -25.06 31.14 17.80
N ALA A 333 -24.73 31.43 16.54
CA ALA A 333 -25.53 31.05 15.39
C ALA A 333 -25.38 29.56 15.04
N PHE A 334 -24.34 28.89 15.54
CA PHE A 334 -24.03 27.50 15.22
C PHE A 334 -24.54 26.53 16.28
N ASN A 335 -25.11 25.42 15.79
CA ASN A 335 -25.13 24.16 16.52
C ASN A 335 -23.81 23.45 16.29
N VAL A 336 -23.04 23.27 17.36
CA VAL A 336 -21.64 22.82 17.29
C VAL A 336 -21.57 21.35 17.70
N TYR A 337 -20.97 20.51 16.85
CA TYR A 337 -20.75 19.09 17.09
C TYR A 337 -19.25 18.79 17.09
N PHE A 338 -18.75 18.22 18.17
CA PHE A 338 -17.40 17.66 18.23
C PHE A 338 -17.50 16.14 18.17
N VAL A 339 -16.84 15.53 17.20
CA VAL A 339 -16.82 14.08 17.02
C VAL A 339 -15.44 13.55 17.36
N ASP A 340 -15.36 12.63 18.31
CA ASP A 340 -14.09 12.03 18.72
C ASP A 340 -14.25 10.62 19.31
N HIS A 341 -13.18 9.84 19.29
CA HIS A 341 -13.07 8.58 20.03
C HIS A 341 -12.59 8.81 21.47
N ASN A 342 -11.90 9.92 21.74
CA ASN A 342 -11.32 10.17 23.05
C ASN A 342 -12.33 10.87 23.99
N THR A 343 -12.98 10.12 24.87
CA THR A 343 -13.94 10.67 25.84
C THR A 343 -13.30 11.61 26.86
N SER A 344 -11.98 11.60 27.03
CA SER A 344 -11.30 12.52 27.95
C SER A 344 -11.42 14.00 27.52
N VAL A 345 -11.68 14.25 26.23
CA VAL A 345 -11.92 15.61 25.71
C VAL A 345 -13.37 16.09 25.92
N LEU A 346 -14.29 15.23 26.36
CA LEU A 346 -15.70 15.58 26.59
C LEU A 346 -15.85 16.80 27.53
N LEU A 347 -15.08 16.82 28.61
CA LEU A 347 -15.18 17.86 29.65
C LEU A 347 -14.67 19.24 29.19
N SER A 348 -13.84 19.31 28.14
CA SER A 348 -13.33 20.58 27.61
C SER A 348 -14.34 21.27 26.69
N TYR A 349 -15.21 20.51 25.99
CA TYR A 349 -16.15 21.01 25.01
C TYR A 349 -17.59 21.20 25.53
N VAL A 350 -18.12 20.24 26.30
CA VAL A 350 -19.55 20.19 26.67
C VAL A 350 -19.96 21.25 27.70
N LYS A 351 -19.00 21.94 28.33
CA LYS A 351 -19.30 23.02 29.28
C LYS A 351 -19.90 24.29 28.62
N LYS A 352 -19.92 24.37 27.28
CA LYS A 352 -20.46 25.53 26.55
C LYS A 352 -21.87 25.23 26.03
N PRO A 353 -22.84 26.14 26.20
CA PRO A 353 -24.17 25.97 25.62
C PRO A 353 -24.10 25.92 24.09
N GLY A 354 -24.90 25.04 23.46
CA GLY A 354 -24.91 24.85 22.00
C GLY A 354 -23.85 23.89 21.46
N VAL A 355 -23.08 23.25 22.34
CA VAL A 355 -22.05 22.27 21.97
C VAL A 355 -22.50 20.85 22.32
N THR A 356 -22.44 19.95 21.33
CA THR A 356 -22.73 18.52 21.47
C THR A 356 -21.48 17.72 21.17
N PHE A 357 -21.19 16.72 21.99
CA PHE A 357 -20.14 15.75 21.71
C PHE A 357 -20.75 14.46 21.15
N VAL A 358 -20.13 13.90 20.12
CA VAL A 358 -20.55 12.67 19.46
C VAL A 358 -19.39 11.70 19.53
N TYR A 359 -19.62 10.56 20.17
CA TYR A 359 -18.61 9.53 20.30
C TYR A 359 -18.56 8.68 19.02
N HIS A 360 -17.38 8.58 18.40
CA HIS A 360 -17.17 7.72 17.24
C HIS A 360 -15.86 6.92 17.38
N PRO A 361 -15.92 5.65 17.78
CA PRO A 361 -14.73 4.86 18.11
C PRO A 361 -13.82 4.58 16.91
N ASP A 362 -14.36 4.52 15.68
CA ASP A 362 -13.58 4.24 14.47
C ASP A 362 -12.55 5.33 14.14
N LEU A 363 -12.66 6.51 14.77
CA LEU A 363 -11.65 7.57 14.68
C LEU A 363 -10.34 7.23 15.42
N ALA A 364 -10.31 6.22 16.29
CA ALA A 364 -9.09 5.80 16.98
C ALA A 364 -8.05 5.15 16.05
N GLY A 365 -8.48 4.66 14.88
CA GLY A 365 -7.67 3.84 13.98
C GLY A 365 -7.14 2.57 14.66
N ASP A 366 -6.26 1.83 13.99
CA ASP A 366 -5.65 0.58 14.50
C ASP A 366 -4.78 0.77 15.78
N ARG A 367 -4.62 1.99 16.28
CA ARG A 367 -3.65 2.31 17.34
C ARG A 367 -4.14 2.00 18.75
N ASP A 368 -5.46 1.99 19.00
CA ASP A 368 -6.01 1.83 20.36
C ASP A 368 -6.58 0.45 20.67
N ILE A 369 -6.61 -0.47 19.70
CA ILE A 369 -7.02 -1.87 19.96
C ILE A 369 -6.06 -2.55 20.96
N HIS A 370 -4.83 -2.07 21.10
CA HIS A 370 -3.84 -2.64 22.01
C HIS A 370 -3.80 -2.07 23.43
N ASN A 371 -4.59 -1.04 23.76
CA ASN A 371 -4.60 -0.44 25.11
C ASN A 371 -5.89 -0.71 25.91
N SER A 372 -6.88 -1.40 25.33
CA SER A 372 -8.01 -1.95 26.07
C SER A 372 -7.75 -3.40 26.49
N SER A 373 -6.66 -3.62 27.23
CA SER A 373 -6.51 -4.81 28.07
C SER A 373 -6.88 -4.44 29.50
N THR A 374 -8.17 -4.18 29.72
CA THR A 374 -8.76 -4.34 31.05
C THR A 374 -9.73 -5.49 30.91
N ASP A 375 -9.30 -6.63 31.46
CA ASP A 375 -10.18 -7.72 31.88
C ASP A 375 -11.40 -7.13 32.59
N ASP A 376 -12.56 -7.21 31.95
CA ASP A 376 -13.81 -7.37 32.68
C ASP A 376 -14.70 -8.33 31.91
N HIS A 377 -14.97 -9.43 32.58
CA HIS A 377 -15.71 -10.58 32.09
C HIS A 377 -17.18 -10.25 31.82
N ASP A 378 -17.72 -10.88 30.78
CA ASP A 378 -19.12 -11.30 30.62
C ASP A 378 -20.19 -10.25 30.97
N LEU A 379 -20.42 -9.31 30.05
CA LEU A 379 -21.76 -8.76 29.86
C LEU A 379 -22.25 -9.18 28.47
N ASP A 380 -23.24 -10.06 28.45
CA ASP A 380 -24.00 -10.40 27.24
C ASP A 380 -24.41 -9.11 26.51
N PRO A 381 -24.27 -9.02 25.17
CA PRO A 381 -24.75 -7.87 24.41
C PRO A 381 -26.26 -7.73 24.65
N LEU A 382 -26.68 -6.61 25.21
CA LEU A 382 -28.09 -6.28 25.39
C LEU A 382 -28.78 -6.32 24.01
N PRO A 383 -29.97 -6.94 23.87
CA PRO A 383 -30.68 -7.00 22.61
C PRO A 383 -31.24 -5.61 22.29
N GLY A 384 -30.51 -4.87 21.47
CA GLY A 384 -30.81 -3.48 21.09
C GLY A 384 -29.65 -2.73 20.42
N ASP A 385 -28.47 -3.37 20.25
CA ASP A 385 -27.29 -2.79 19.59
C ASP A 385 -27.48 -2.71 18.05
N GLU A 386 -28.39 -1.86 17.60
CA GLU A 386 -28.21 -1.20 16.31
C GLU A 386 -26.99 -0.30 16.48
N GLY A 387 -25.81 -0.76 16.03
CA GLY A 387 -24.58 0.01 16.10
C GLY A 387 -24.79 1.43 15.56
N PHE A 388 -24.20 2.43 16.21
CA PHE A 388 -24.35 3.84 15.84
C PHE A 388 -23.82 4.07 14.41
N ASP A 389 -24.74 4.22 13.45
CA ASP A 389 -24.39 4.56 12.07
C ASP A 389 -24.04 6.06 11.98
N PHE A 390 -22.73 6.33 12.05
CA PHE A 390 -22.19 7.68 12.02
C PHE A 390 -22.54 8.43 10.71
N LEU A 391 -22.60 7.73 9.57
CA LEU A 391 -22.95 8.34 8.29
C LEU A 391 -24.44 8.71 8.24
N ALA A 392 -25.31 7.85 8.78
CA ALA A 392 -26.73 8.17 8.91
C ALA A 392 -26.95 9.38 9.83
N TRP A 393 -26.31 9.40 11.00
CA TRP A 393 -26.34 10.55 11.91
C TRP A 393 -25.88 11.84 11.23
N PHE A 394 -24.76 11.78 10.51
CA PHE A 394 -24.23 12.96 9.80
C PHE A 394 -25.25 13.47 8.79
N LYS A 395 -25.80 12.60 7.94
CA LYS A 395 -26.82 12.94 6.94
C LYS A 395 -28.04 13.58 7.58
N GLU A 396 -28.55 13.02 8.67
CA GLU A 396 -29.71 13.59 9.37
C GLU A 396 -29.40 14.97 9.95
N THR A 397 -28.20 15.15 10.48
CA THR A 397 -27.77 16.43 11.06
C THR A 397 -27.65 17.53 9.99
N VAL A 398 -27.02 17.23 8.85
CA VAL A 398 -26.76 18.22 7.79
C VAL A 398 -27.94 18.46 6.86
N ARG A 399 -28.84 17.48 6.68
CA ARG A 399 -29.99 17.59 5.77
C ARG A 399 -30.94 18.73 6.12
N TYR A 400 -31.05 19.07 7.40
CA TYR A 400 -31.90 20.16 7.88
C TYR A 400 -31.10 21.44 8.19
N ALA A 401 -29.81 21.49 7.88
CA ALA A 401 -29.02 22.70 8.02
C ALA A 401 -29.19 23.60 6.78
N ASP A 402 -29.11 24.91 7.00
CA ASP A 402 -29.07 25.89 5.91
C ASP A 402 -27.62 26.26 5.54
N PHE A 403 -26.67 26.03 6.46
CA PHE A 403 -25.23 26.27 6.29
C PHE A 403 -24.43 25.24 7.09
N VAL A 404 -23.48 24.54 6.47
CA VAL A 404 -22.65 23.53 7.16
C VAL A 404 -21.17 23.82 6.96
N VAL A 405 -20.45 23.91 8.08
CA VAL A 405 -19.00 23.91 8.11
C VAL A 405 -18.52 22.58 8.65
N LEU A 406 -17.68 21.90 7.89
CA LEU A 406 -17.02 20.66 8.32
C LEU A 406 -15.52 20.92 8.49
N LYS A 407 -14.98 20.55 9.64
CA LYS A 407 -13.55 20.56 9.92
C LYS A 407 -13.10 19.16 10.30
N MET A 408 -12.03 18.67 9.67
CA MET A 408 -11.49 17.35 9.98
C MET A 408 -9.99 17.25 9.65
N ASN A 409 -9.32 16.28 10.27
CA ASN A 409 -7.94 15.92 9.93
C ASN A 409 -7.90 15.08 8.64
N THR A 410 -6.73 14.83 8.07
CA THR A 410 -6.53 13.89 6.96
C THR A 410 -5.92 12.57 7.45
N GLY A 411 -6.32 12.11 8.63
CA GLY A 411 -6.00 10.76 9.10
C GLY A 411 -6.71 9.71 8.24
N GLU A 412 -6.32 8.44 8.43
CA GLU A 412 -6.86 7.34 7.63
C GLU A 412 -8.39 7.18 7.83
N SER A 413 -8.85 7.22 9.08
CA SER A 413 -10.26 7.13 9.43
C SER A 413 -11.07 8.34 8.93
N GLU A 414 -10.52 9.55 9.05
CA GLU A 414 -11.15 10.78 8.56
C GLU A 414 -11.26 10.80 7.03
N LEU A 415 -10.21 10.37 6.31
CA LEU A 415 -10.24 10.29 4.86
C LEU A 415 -11.21 9.20 4.36
N LYS A 416 -11.34 8.10 5.09
CA LYS A 416 -12.37 7.09 4.84
C LYS A 416 -13.76 7.70 4.98
N PHE A 417 -14.02 8.45 6.05
CA PHE A 417 -15.30 9.13 6.22
C PHE A 417 -15.57 10.17 5.12
N LEU A 418 -14.56 10.96 4.74
CA LEU A 418 -14.69 11.90 3.62
C LEU A 418 -15.08 11.16 2.32
N ARG A 419 -14.48 10.00 2.03
CA ARG A 419 -14.90 9.16 0.90
C ARG A 419 -16.37 8.75 0.99
N ASP A 420 -16.83 8.33 2.16
CA ASP A 420 -18.21 7.92 2.38
C ASP A 420 -19.20 9.07 2.17
N LEU A 421 -18.82 10.32 2.49
CA LEU A 421 -19.61 11.52 2.18
C LEU A 421 -19.76 11.73 0.67
N PHE A 422 -18.73 11.44 -0.11
CA PHE A 422 -18.77 11.52 -1.57
C PHE A 422 -19.61 10.40 -2.19
N VAL A 423 -19.37 9.16 -1.79
CA VAL A 423 -20.11 7.98 -2.29
C VAL A 423 -21.60 8.12 -1.99
N SER A 424 -21.95 8.64 -0.81
CA SER A 424 -23.33 8.81 -0.40
C SER A 424 -23.99 10.10 -0.88
N GLY A 425 -23.23 11.03 -1.46
CA GLY A 425 -23.69 12.37 -1.85
C GLY A 425 -23.93 13.32 -0.68
N ALA A 426 -23.64 12.93 0.56
CA ALA A 426 -23.78 13.77 1.75
C ALA A 426 -22.86 15.00 1.72
N ILE A 427 -21.76 14.94 0.96
CA ILE A 427 -20.86 16.08 0.73
C ILE A 427 -21.59 17.30 0.12
N CYS A 428 -22.71 17.09 -0.58
CA CYS A 428 -23.50 18.17 -1.15
C CYS A 428 -24.20 19.09 -0.13
N PHE A 429 -24.24 18.68 1.14
CA PHE A 429 -24.76 19.48 2.23
C PHE A 429 -23.66 20.21 3.00
N VAL A 430 -22.38 20.03 2.64
CA VAL A 430 -21.24 20.69 3.28
C VAL A 430 -20.86 21.92 2.45
N ASP A 431 -21.17 23.12 2.96
CA ASP A 431 -20.88 24.37 2.26
C ASP A 431 -19.40 24.75 2.31
N GLU A 432 -18.74 24.53 3.45
CA GLU A 432 -17.36 24.95 3.68
C GLU A 432 -16.57 23.87 4.44
N LEU A 433 -15.42 23.47 3.87
CA LEU A 433 -14.61 22.36 4.36
C LEU A 433 -13.22 22.84 4.81
N PHE A 434 -12.79 22.47 6.01
CA PHE A 434 -11.44 22.72 6.52
C PHE A 434 -10.72 21.38 6.72
N LEU A 435 -9.68 21.13 5.92
CA LEU A 435 -8.86 19.94 6.07
C LEU A 435 -7.49 20.31 6.63
N HIS A 436 -7.07 19.56 7.63
CA HIS A 436 -5.69 19.60 8.12
C HIS A 436 -4.90 18.44 7.60
N CYS A 437 -3.81 18.72 6.90
CA CYS A 437 -2.86 17.68 6.56
C CYS A 437 -1.90 17.46 7.72
N SER A 438 -2.18 16.43 8.51
CA SER A 438 -1.22 15.98 9.52
C SER A 438 0.03 15.46 8.86
N ASP A 439 1.18 15.93 9.36
CA ASP A 439 2.43 15.20 9.20
C ASP A 439 2.31 13.96 10.10
N PRO A 440 2.24 12.73 9.58
CA PRO A 440 2.30 11.55 10.43
C PRO A 440 3.67 11.59 11.10
N ARG A 441 3.71 12.09 12.34
CA ARG A 441 4.91 12.28 13.14
C ARG A 441 5.85 11.09 12.91
N ASN A 442 6.99 11.35 12.28
CA ASN A 442 8.05 10.39 11.92
C ASN A 442 7.84 9.44 10.74
N ARG A 443 7.14 9.82 9.65
CA ARG A 443 7.40 9.21 8.34
C ARG A 443 7.65 10.29 7.29
N THR A 444 8.63 10.03 6.45
CA THR A 444 9.35 10.96 5.56
C THR A 444 8.46 11.89 4.72
N SER A 445 9.08 12.93 4.13
CA SER A 445 8.54 13.99 3.26
C SER A 445 7.65 13.56 2.08
N MET A 446 7.36 12.27 1.96
CA MET A 446 6.72 11.60 0.86
C MET A 446 5.20 11.76 0.85
N MET A 447 4.54 11.96 2.00
CA MET A 447 3.07 12.20 2.09
C MET A 447 2.65 13.63 1.70
N LYS A 448 3.62 14.53 1.53
CA LYS A 448 3.41 15.96 1.32
C LYS A 448 2.93 16.32 -0.09
N GLY A 449 3.32 15.54 -1.10
CA GLY A 449 2.84 15.71 -2.48
C GLY A 449 1.36 15.33 -2.62
N ASP A 450 0.95 14.27 -1.93
CA ASP A 450 -0.39 13.70 -2.08
C ASP A 450 -1.46 14.59 -1.44
N CYS A 451 -1.20 15.19 -0.28
CA CYS A 451 -2.14 16.14 0.32
C CYS A 451 -2.49 17.33 -0.61
N MET A 452 -1.51 17.87 -1.35
CA MET A 452 -1.74 18.99 -2.26
C MET A 452 -2.62 18.60 -3.45
N ASP A 453 -2.38 17.42 -4.01
CA ASP A 453 -3.20 16.88 -5.11
C ASP A 453 -4.66 16.69 -4.68
N MET A 454 -4.92 16.38 -3.41
CA MET A 454 -6.27 16.24 -2.87
C MET A 454 -6.99 17.58 -2.83
N PHE A 455 -6.32 18.62 -2.31
CA PHE A 455 -6.91 19.97 -2.30
C PHE A 455 -7.20 20.47 -3.73
N GLN A 456 -6.29 20.21 -4.66
CA GLN A 456 -6.51 20.53 -6.07
C GLN A 456 -7.69 19.75 -6.65
N GLY A 457 -7.77 18.45 -6.37
CA GLY A 457 -8.88 17.59 -6.79
C GLY A 457 -10.23 18.08 -6.27
N LEU A 458 -10.33 18.35 -4.97
CA LEU A 458 -11.54 18.85 -4.33
C LEU A 458 -11.98 20.21 -4.89
N ARG A 459 -11.06 21.16 -5.08
CA ARG A 459 -11.39 22.46 -5.67
C ARG A 459 -11.80 22.34 -7.13
N SER A 460 -11.20 21.42 -7.90
CA SER A 460 -11.52 21.22 -9.33
C SER A 460 -12.97 20.78 -9.58
N ILE A 461 -13.57 20.06 -8.64
CA ILE A 461 -14.97 19.64 -8.69
C ILE A 461 -15.92 20.64 -8.00
N GLY A 462 -15.38 21.75 -7.48
CA GLY A 462 -16.15 22.84 -6.87
C GLY A 462 -16.35 22.74 -5.36
N VAL A 463 -15.66 21.85 -4.63
CA VAL A 463 -15.74 21.84 -3.16
C VAL A 463 -14.97 23.03 -2.59
N PHE A 464 -15.62 23.83 -1.74
CA PHE A 464 -15.03 25.00 -1.09
C PHE A 464 -14.18 24.56 0.11
N VAL A 465 -12.93 24.16 -0.18
CA VAL A 465 -12.00 23.59 0.80
C VAL A 465 -10.80 24.49 1.13
N HIS A 466 -10.53 24.67 2.43
CA HIS A 466 -9.42 25.42 2.99
C HIS A 466 -8.31 24.51 3.54
N GLN A 467 -7.06 24.96 3.38
CA GLN A 467 -5.89 24.33 3.99
C GLN A 467 -5.67 24.83 5.43
N TRP A 468 -5.91 23.98 6.42
CA TRP A 468 -5.61 24.28 7.82
C TRP A 468 -4.28 23.61 8.21
N TRP A 469 -3.40 24.34 8.92
CA TRP A 469 -2.02 23.91 9.23
C TRP A 469 -1.74 23.67 10.72
N GLY A 470 -2.78 23.63 11.56
CA GLY A 470 -2.61 23.59 13.01
C GLY A 470 -1.97 24.87 13.57
N ASN A 471 -1.82 24.92 14.89
CA ASN A 471 -1.01 25.91 15.58
C ASN A 471 0.25 25.23 16.12
#